data_AF-A0A1E5GU20-F1
#
_entry.id   AF-A0A1E5GU20-F1
#
_cell.length_a   1.000
_cell.length_b   1.000
_cell.length_c   1.000
_cell.angle_alpha   90.00
_cell.angle_beta   90.00
_cell.angle_gamma   90.00
#
_symmetry.space_group_name_H-M   'P 1'
#
loop_
_entity.id
_entity.type
_entity.pdbx_description
1 polymer ?
#
loop_
_entity_poly.entity_id
_entity_poly.type
_entity_poly.pdbx_seq_one_letter_code
_entity_poly.pdbx_strand_id
1 'polypeptide(L)'
;MDQREEKAARRKLLLYHLYMEDEGFPGAAEMVRKIGKQIKDPKGTKIEVIYPDGNIITYYGLPTVQKRCRIGSNTLPKLLHSGEPDRKGRRYRYA
;
A
#
# COMPACT_ATOMS: atom_id res chain seq x y z
N MET A 1 7.32 5.78 1.38
CA MET A 1 8.68 5.39 1.78
C MET A 1 9.59 6.60 1.64
N ASP A 2 10.37 6.90 2.66
CA ASP A 2 11.39 7.95 2.62
C ASP A 2 12.62 7.50 1.79
N GLN A 3 13.44 8.43 1.26
CA GLN A 3 14.62 8.07 0.45
C GLN A 3 15.61 7.17 1.21
N ARG A 4 15.72 7.35 2.54
CA ARG A 4 16.57 6.49 3.38
C ARG A 4 16.05 5.05 3.46
N GLU A 5 14.73 4.89 3.61
CA GLU A 5 14.08 3.58 3.69
C GLU A 5 14.17 2.82 2.36
N GLU A 6 14.04 3.54 1.24
CA GLU A 6 14.18 2.95 -0.10
C GLU A 6 15.59 2.40 -0.34
N LYS A 7 16.62 3.17 0.05
CA LYS A 7 18.02 2.76 -0.08
C LYS A 7 18.32 1.51 0.77
N ALA A 8 17.73 1.42 1.97
CA ALA A 8 17.86 0.25 2.84
C ALA A 8 17.15 -0.98 2.25
N ALA A 9 15.94 -0.81 1.70
CA ALA A 9 15.20 -1.88 1.04
C ALA A 9 15.94 -2.43 -0.19
N ARG A 10 16.49 -1.55 -1.05
CA ARG A 10 17.31 -1.94 -2.20
C ARG A 10 18.57 -2.73 -1.81
N ARG A 11 19.26 -2.31 -0.74
CA ARG A 11 20.41 -3.05 -0.19
C ARG A 11 20.02 -4.45 0.30
N LYS A 12 18.90 -4.58 1.00
CA LYS A 12 18.38 -5.90 1.43
C LYS A 12 18.02 -6.77 0.22
N LEU A 13 17.39 -6.22 -0.81
CA LEU A 13 17.04 -6.96 -2.03
C LEU A 13 18.30 -7.55 -2.69
N LEU A 14 19.35 -6.73 -2.85
CA LEU A 14 20.65 -7.17 -3.38
C LEU A 14 21.25 -8.32 -2.57
N LEU A 15 21.22 -8.22 -1.24
CA LEU A 15 21.73 -9.26 -0.35
C LEU A 15 20.98 -10.60 -0.53
N TYR A 16 19.65 -10.56 -0.58
CA TYR A 16 18.86 -11.79 -0.75
C TYR A 16 18.94 -12.36 -2.17
N HIS A 17 19.21 -11.54 -3.19
CA HIS A 17 19.53 -12.05 -4.52
C HIS A 17 20.83 -12.84 -4.54
N LEU A 18 21.88 -12.35 -3.87
CA LEU A 18 23.14 -13.08 -3.71
C LEU A 18 22.92 -14.41 -2.98
N TYR A 19 22.08 -14.44 -1.95
CA TYR A 19 21.73 -15.69 -1.25
C TYR A 19 20.88 -16.67 -2.07
N MET A 20 20.18 -16.21 -3.13
CA MET A 20 19.52 -17.11 -4.07
C MET A 20 20.51 -17.77 -5.03
N GLU A 21 21.58 -17.06 -5.41
CA GLU A 21 22.62 -17.57 -6.30
C GLU A 21 23.53 -18.61 -5.60
N ASP A 22 23.63 -18.54 -4.27
CA ASP A 22 24.49 -19.41 -3.45
C ASP A 22 23.80 -20.71 -2.95
N GLU A 23 22.59 -21.03 -3.43
CA GLU A 23 21.74 -22.22 -3.10
C GLU A 23 21.50 -22.54 -1.59
N GLY A 24 22.00 -21.75 -0.64
CA GLY A 24 22.01 -22.10 0.78
C GLY A 24 20.84 -21.57 1.64
N PHE A 25 20.04 -20.61 1.16
CA PHE A 25 19.05 -19.94 2.01
C PHE A 25 17.59 -20.27 1.61
N PRO A 26 16.94 -21.24 2.28
CA PRO A 26 15.52 -21.51 2.07
C PRO A 26 14.69 -20.27 2.43
N GLY A 27 13.88 -19.78 1.48
CA GLY A 27 13.05 -18.59 1.65
C GLY A 27 13.65 -17.28 1.09
N ALA A 28 14.85 -17.30 0.51
CA ALA A 28 15.44 -16.13 -0.15
C ALA A 28 14.56 -15.60 -1.30
N ALA A 29 13.98 -16.50 -2.12
CA ALA A 29 13.05 -16.14 -3.19
C ALA A 29 11.77 -15.44 -2.68
N GLU A 30 11.23 -15.88 -1.52
CA GLU A 30 10.07 -15.25 -0.90
C GLU A 30 10.40 -13.84 -0.40
N MET A 31 11.58 -13.68 0.22
CA MET A 31 12.07 -12.39 0.71
C MET A 31 12.37 -11.41 -0.42
N VAL A 32 13.01 -11.87 -1.51
CA VAL A 32 13.22 -11.08 -2.74
C VAL A 32 11.87 -10.63 -3.30
N ARG A 33 10.89 -11.53 -3.43
CA ARG A 33 9.56 -11.18 -3.93
C ARG A 33 8.85 -10.16 -3.03
N LYS A 34 8.95 -10.32 -1.72
CA LYS A 34 8.33 -9.43 -0.72
C LYS A 34 8.95 -8.04 -0.73
N ILE A 35 10.29 -7.95 -0.73
CA ILE A 35 11.03 -6.69 -0.78
C ILE A 35 10.85 -6.03 -2.16
N GLY A 36 10.90 -6.80 -3.25
CA GLY A 36 10.63 -6.31 -4.60
C GLY A 36 9.23 -5.71 -4.74
N LYS A 37 8.21 -6.33 -4.12
CA LYS A 37 6.85 -5.79 -4.07
C LYS A 37 6.76 -4.49 -3.26
N GLN A 38 7.52 -4.37 -2.17
CA GLN A 38 7.63 -3.12 -1.39
C GLN A 38 8.34 -2.00 -2.16
N ILE A 39 9.31 -2.33 -3.02
CA ILE A 39 10.04 -1.33 -3.81
C ILE A 39 9.24 -0.88 -5.04
N LYS A 40 8.57 -1.81 -5.73
CA LYS A 40 7.81 -1.51 -6.96
C LYS A 40 6.51 -0.74 -6.68
N ASP A 41 5.95 -0.88 -5.49
CA ASP A 41 4.71 -0.21 -5.06
C ASP A 41 4.87 0.41 -3.65
N PRO A 42 5.71 1.46 -3.50
CA PRO A 42 6.24 1.91 -2.20
C PRO A 42 5.20 2.58 -1.29
N LYS A 43 3.97 2.73 -1.77
CA LYS A 43 2.88 3.36 -1.03
C LYS A 43 1.57 2.54 -1.05
N GLY A 44 1.44 1.53 -1.92
CA GLY A 44 0.21 0.76 -2.14
C GLY A 44 -0.83 1.52 -2.98
N THR A 45 -1.98 0.88 -3.21
CA THR A 45 -3.07 1.40 -4.07
C THR A 45 -3.44 2.84 -3.74
N LYS A 46 -3.41 3.72 -4.74
CA LYS A 46 -3.77 5.13 -4.62
C LYS A 46 -5.29 5.25 -4.51
N ILE A 47 -5.78 5.90 -3.45
CA ILE A 47 -7.20 6.05 -3.16
C ILE A 47 -7.48 7.53 -2.88
N GLU A 48 -8.42 8.09 -3.62
CA GLU A 48 -8.93 9.44 -3.38
C GLU A 48 -10.15 9.39 -2.48
N VAL A 49 -10.13 10.22 -1.44
CA VAL A 49 -11.25 10.44 -0.53
C VAL A 49 -11.83 11.81 -0.83
N ILE A 50 -13.08 11.83 -1.28
CA ILE A 50 -13.84 13.03 -1.62
C ILE A 50 -14.73 13.34 -0.41
N TYR A 51 -14.45 14.43 0.27
CA TYR A 51 -15.18 14.90 1.43
C TYR A 51 -16.42 15.71 1.01
N PRO A 52 -17.46 15.80 1.86
CA PRO A 52 -18.71 16.49 1.52
C PRO A 52 -18.56 18.00 1.29
N ASP A 53 -17.46 18.60 1.78
CA ASP A 53 -17.06 19.99 1.51
C ASP A 53 -16.41 20.18 0.13
N GLY A 54 -16.28 19.10 -0.66
CA GLY A 54 -15.64 19.10 -1.96
C GLY A 54 -14.12 18.91 -1.92
N ASN A 55 -13.52 18.80 -0.72
CA ASN A 55 -12.09 18.56 -0.59
C ASN A 55 -11.73 17.13 -1.02
N ILE A 56 -10.65 16.97 -1.78
CA ILE A 56 -10.16 15.67 -2.23
C ILE A 56 -8.79 15.44 -1.64
N ILE A 57 -8.65 14.36 -0.86
CA ILE A 57 -7.36 13.96 -0.28
C ILE A 57 -6.99 12.58 -0.80
N THR A 58 -5.81 12.48 -1.39
CA THR A 58 -5.25 11.21 -1.84
C THR A 58 -4.48 10.54 -0.70
N TYR A 59 -4.81 9.28 -0.46
CA TYR A 59 -4.06 8.39 0.42
C TYR A 59 -3.50 7.22 -0.38
N TYR A 60 -2.53 6.54 0.22
CA TYR A 60 -1.93 5.37 -0.37
C TYR A 60 -2.13 4.15 0.54
N GLY A 61 -2.69 3.10 -0.04
CA GLY A 61 -3.04 1.86 0.62
C GLY A 61 -4.39 1.90 1.36
N LEU A 62 -5.14 0.80 1.23
CA LEU A 62 -6.40 0.57 1.95
C LEU A 62 -6.27 0.73 3.47
N PRO A 63 -5.24 0.19 4.16
CA PRO A 63 -5.12 0.31 5.61
C PRO A 63 -4.95 1.77 6.08
N THR A 64 -4.24 2.59 5.30
CA THR A 64 -4.03 4.01 5.59
C THR A 64 -5.37 4.76 5.57
N VAL A 65 -6.16 4.53 4.51
CA VAL A 65 -7.51 5.11 4.39
C VAL A 65 -8.41 4.64 5.52
N GLN A 66 -8.39 3.34 5.85
CA GLN A 66 -9.17 2.77 6.96
C GLN A 66 -8.87 3.48 8.29
N LYS A 67 -7.59 3.64 8.61
CA LYS A 67 -7.14 4.30 9.84
C LYS A 67 -7.47 5.79 9.86
N ARG A 68 -7.19 6.52 8.76
CA ARG A 68 -7.42 7.97 8.65
C ARG A 68 -8.91 8.31 8.63
N CYS A 69 -9.70 7.53 7.91
CA CYS A 69 -11.13 7.76 7.77
C CYS A 69 -11.96 7.09 8.87
N ARG A 70 -11.34 6.27 9.76
CA ARG A 70 -12.02 5.47 10.78
C ARG A 70 -13.16 4.63 10.18
N ILE A 71 -12.85 3.92 9.09
CA ILE A 71 -13.79 3.06 8.37
C ILE A 71 -13.41 1.59 8.56
N GLY A 72 -14.41 0.72 8.71
CA GLY A 72 -14.20 -0.71 8.90
C GLY A 72 -13.48 -1.35 7.71
N SER A 73 -12.69 -2.38 7.99
CA SER A 73 -11.89 -3.11 6.99
C SER A 73 -12.74 -3.67 5.85
N ASN A 74 -13.95 -4.15 6.16
CA ASN A 74 -14.90 -4.70 5.20
C ASN A 74 -15.77 -3.64 4.51
N THR A 75 -15.81 -2.41 5.04
CA THR A 75 -16.69 -1.35 4.52
C THR A 75 -16.01 -0.57 3.41
N LEU A 76 -14.73 -0.22 3.57
CA LEU A 76 -14.01 0.56 2.54
C LEU A 76 -13.99 -0.12 1.16
N PRO A 77 -13.69 -1.43 1.03
CA PRO A 77 -13.72 -2.10 -0.27
C PRO A 77 -15.12 -2.09 -0.91
N LYS A 78 -16.18 -2.24 -0.10
CA LYS A 78 -17.56 -2.18 -0.57
C LYS A 78 -17.90 -0.81 -1.11
N LEU A 79 -17.55 0.27 -0.39
CA LEU A 79 -17.79 1.64 -0.84
C LEU A 79 -16.96 2.02 -2.07
N LEU A 80 -15.72 1.52 -2.17
CA LEU A 80 -14.89 1.69 -3.36
C LEU A 80 -15.50 1.00 -4.60
N HIS A 81 -16.26 -0.08 -4.40
CA HIS A 81 -16.92 -0.81 -5.48
C HIS A 81 -18.29 -0.20 -5.83
N SER A 82 -19.10 0.17 -4.83
CA SER A 82 -20.44 0.74 -5.05
C SER A 82 -20.42 2.23 -5.42
N GLY A 83 -19.37 2.96 -5.05
CA GLY A 83 -19.29 4.41 -5.21
C GLY A 83 -20.18 5.21 -4.24
N GLU A 84 -20.81 4.53 -3.29
CA GLU A 84 -21.69 5.14 -2.30
C GLU A 84 -20.90 5.96 -1.27
N PRO A 85 -21.51 7.03 -0.73
CA PRO A 85 -20.93 7.76 0.38
C PRO A 85 -20.98 6.93 1.67
N ASP A 86 -20.02 7.15 2.57
CA ASP A 86 -20.12 6.61 3.92
C ASP A 86 -21.13 7.39 4.78
N ARG A 87 -21.29 6.95 6.05
CA ARG A 87 -22.16 7.62 7.03
C ARG A 87 -21.82 9.10 7.30
N LYS A 88 -20.66 9.58 6.84
CA LYS A 88 -20.21 10.98 6.97
C LYS A 88 -20.25 11.72 5.62
N GLY A 89 -20.85 11.14 4.58
CA GLY A 89 -20.94 11.75 3.26
C GLY A 89 -19.66 11.67 2.43
N ARG A 90 -18.63 10.93 2.85
CA ARG A 90 -17.36 10.80 2.11
C ARG A 90 -17.45 9.72 1.05
N ARG A 91 -16.95 9.99 -0.16
CA ARG A 91 -16.84 9.02 -1.25
C ARG A 91 -15.40 8.61 -1.46
N TYR A 92 -15.20 7.41 -2.02
CA TYR A 92 -13.90 6.80 -2.20
C TYR A 92 -13.76 6.32 -3.65
N ARG A 93 -12.62 6.58 -4.30
CA ARG A 93 -12.32 6.03 -5.62
C ARG A 93 -10.86 5.64 -5.77
N TYR A 94 -10.60 4.68 -6.65
CA TYR A 94 -9.23 4.40 -7.11
C TYR A 94 -8.76 5.54 -8.02
N ALA A 95 -7.48 5.88 -7.92
CA ALA A 95 -6.85 7.02 -8.60
C ALA A 95 -5.58 6.64 -9.36
#